data_AF-A0A257QMW2-F1
#
_entry.id   AF-A0A257QMW2-F1
#
_cell.length_a   1.000
_cell.length_b   1.000
_cell.length_c   1.000
_cell.angle_alpha   90.00
_cell.angle_beta   90.00
_cell.angle_gamma   90.00
#
_symmetry.space_group_name_H-M   'P 1'
#
loop_
_entity.id
_entity.type
_entity.pdbx_description
1 polymer ?
#
loop_
_entity_poly.entity_id
_entity_poly.type
_entity_poly.pdbx_seq_one_letter_code
_entity_poly.pdbx_strand_id
1 'polypeptide(L)'
;MNKNALIGAAIVVVVGFFAVPMLAAGTTNTCQALEKHNVSTAATNIAGSNTGVVHDTINSIGQSMATGQVTQAAEAQSHPNTPSVVSCAFYYWKDIL
;
A
#
# COMPACT_ATOMS: atom_id res chain seq x y z
N MET A 1 -28.52 -6.08 17.74
CA MET A 1 -27.79 -5.33 16.69
C MET A 1 -28.58 -5.44 15.38
N ASN A 2 -28.92 -4.33 14.73
CA ASN A 2 -29.79 -4.35 13.56
C ASN A 2 -29.03 -4.92 12.35
N LYS A 3 -29.60 -5.91 11.65
CA LYS A 3 -28.92 -6.64 10.55
C LYS A 3 -28.39 -5.68 9.47
N ASN A 4 -29.13 -4.61 9.20
CA ASN A 4 -28.74 -3.59 8.23
C ASN A 4 -27.55 -2.74 8.70
N ALA A 5 -27.42 -2.50 10.01
CA ALA A 5 -26.27 -1.78 10.56
C ALA A 5 -25.00 -2.64 10.51
N LEU A 6 -25.13 -3.95 10.73
CA LEU A 6 -24.03 -4.91 10.55
C LEU A 6 -23.54 -4.96 9.11
N ILE A 7 -24.47 -5.04 8.15
CA ILE A 7 -24.14 -5.03 6.71
C ILE A 7 -23.47 -3.70 6.33
N GLY A 8 -24.00 -2.57 6.80
CA GLY A 8 -23.40 -1.26 6.57
C GLY A 8 -21.97 -1.16 7.10
N ALA A 9 -21.74 -1.61 8.33
CA ALA A 9 -20.41 -1.62 8.93
C ALA A 9 -19.43 -2.50 8.16
N ALA A 10 -19.85 -3.70 7.73
CA ALA A 10 -19.01 -4.59 6.94
C ALA A 10 -18.59 -3.97 5.60
N ILE A 11 -19.51 -3.28 4.92
CA ILE A 11 -19.20 -2.59 3.66
C ILE A 11 -18.17 -1.48 3.88
N VAL A 12 -18.34 -0.66 4.91
CA VAL A 12 -17.40 0.42 5.22
C VAL A 12 -16.00 -0.13 5.50
N VAL A 13 -15.89 -1.23 6.25
CA VAL A 13 -14.60 -1.87 6.52
C VAL A 13 -13.95 -2.40 5.23
N VAL A 14 -14.72 -3.08 4.38
CA VAL A 14 -14.19 -3.62 3.11
C VAL A 14 -13.75 -2.49 2.17
N VAL A 15 -14.56 -1.44 2.02
CA VAL A 15 -14.19 -0.28 1.20
C VAL A 15 -12.96 0.42 1.77
N GLY A 16 -12.92 0.65 3.08
CA GLY A 16 -11.78 1.26 3.76
C GLY A 16 -10.49 0.47 3.58
N PHE A 17 -10.56 -0.86 3.63
CA PHE A 17 -9.41 -1.74 3.45
C PHE A 17 -8.68 -1.53 2.11
N PHE A 18 -9.42 -1.28 1.02
CA PHE A 18 -8.83 -1.01 -0.30
C PHE A 18 -8.63 0.47 -0.60
N ALA A 19 -9.54 1.33 -0.15
CA ALA A 19 -9.51 2.76 -0.46
C ALA A 19 -8.41 3.51 0.31
N VAL A 20 -8.14 3.15 1.57
CA VAL A 20 -7.13 3.87 2.37
C VAL A 20 -5.73 3.78 1.76
N PRO A 21 -5.20 2.60 1.37
CA PRO A 21 -3.90 2.52 0.71
C PRO A 21 -3.83 3.39 -0.56
N MET A 22 -4.87 3.32 -1.40
CA MET A 22 -4.97 4.08 -2.64
C MET A 22 -4.95 5.59 -2.39
N LEU A 23 -5.74 6.07 -1.44
CA LEU A 23 -5.82 7.49 -1.09
C LEU A 23 -4.52 7.99 -0.45
N ALA A 24 -3.94 7.24 0.48
CA ALA A 24 -2.71 7.62 1.17
C ALA A 24 -1.50 7.72 0.22
N ALA A 25 -1.44 6.85 -0.79
CA ALA A 25 -0.35 6.85 -1.77
C ALA A 25 -0.63 7.69 -3.03
N GLY A 26 -1.83 8.27 -3.14
CA GLY A 26 -2.28 8.99 -4.34
C GLY A 26 -2.27 8.11 -5.59
N THR A 27 -2.73 6.85 -5.48
CA THR A 27 -2.78 5.88 -6.57
C THR A 27 -4.18 5.30 -6.73
N THR A 28 -4.47 4.68 -7.87
CA THR A 28 -5.70 3.89 -8.08
C THR A 28 -5.46 2.39 -7.95
N ASN A 29 -4.26 1.99 -7.52
CA ASN A 29 -3.83 0.60 -7.44
C ASN A 29 -3.18 0.33 -6.08
N THR A 30 -3.71 -0.64 -5.35
CA THR A 30 -3.24 -1.02 -4.01
C THR A 30 -1.82 -1.57 -4.00
N CYS A 31 -1.40 -2.30 -5.03
CA CYS A 31 -0.02 -2.77 -5.15
C CYS A 31 0.95 -1.63 -5.40
N GLN A 32 0.53 -0.62 -6.17
CA GLN A 32 1.32 0.60 -6.32
C GLN A 32 1.41 1.37 -4.99
N ALA A 33 0.34 1.38 -4.20
CA ALA A 33 0.35 2.00 -2.87
C ALA A 33 1.33 1.32 -1.91
N LEU A 34 1.34 -0.01 -1.85
CA LEU A 34 2.32 -0.80 -1.10
C LEU A 34 3.74 -0.53 -1.56
N GLU A 35 3.97 -0.48 -2.86
CA GLU A 35 5.30 -0.24 -3.42
C GLU A 35 5.81 1.16 -3.07
N LYS A 36 4.97 2.21 -3.19
CA LYS A 36 5.30 3.57 -2.77
C LYS A 36 5.56 3.68 -1.27
N HIS A 37 4.79 2.98 -0.45
CA HIS A 37 5.02 2.92 0.99
C HIS A 37 6.41 2.33 1.31
N ASN A 38 6.73 1.21 0.69
CA ASN A 38 8.02 0.53 0.88
C ASN A 38 9.20 1.38 0.40
N VAL A 39 9.03 2.12 -0.71
CA VAL A 39 10.01 3.11 -1.16
C VAL A 39 10.23 4.19 -0.12
N SER A 40 9.17 4.77 0.44
CA SER A 40 9.29 5.85 1.42
C SER A 40 9.98 5.36 2.70
N THR A 41 9.67 4.13 3.14
CA THR A 41 10.33 3.48 4.28
C THR A 41 11.79 3.18 3.98
N ALA A 42 12.12 2.68 2.79
CA ALA A 42 13.50 2.46 2.38
C ALA A 42 14.29 3.77 2.29
N ALA A 43 13.70 4.82 1.72
CA ALA A 43 14.30 6.15 1.66
C ALA A 43 14.60 6.70 3.07
N THR A 44 13.67 6.51 4.00
CA THR A 44 13.85 6.86 5.41
C THR A 44 15.02 6.10 6.04
N ASN A 45 15.09 4.79 5.83
CA ASN A 45 16.17 3.96 6.38
C ASN A 45 17.54 4.33 5.80
N ILE A 46 17.61 4.72 4.52
CA ILE A 46 18.85 5.14 3.87
C ILE A 46 19.27 6.55 4.33
N ALA A 47 18.32 7.49 4.39
CA ALA A 47 18.59 8.87 4.78
C ALA A 47 18.76 9.03 6.30
N GLY A 48 18.34 8.04 7.09
CA GLY A 48 18.29 8.12 8.56
C GLY A 48 17.24 9.10 9.09
N SER A 49 16.39 9.63 8.22
CA SER A 49 15.39 10.65 8.53
C SER A 49 14.25 10.58 7.51
N ASN A 50 13.04 10.93 7.95
CA ASN A 50 11.83 11.02 7.11
C ASN A 50 11.78 12.33 6.31
N THR A 51 12.82 13.18 6.44
CA THR A 51 12.89 14.51 5.81
C THR A 51 14.32 14.85 5.42
N GLY A 52 14.48 15.63 4.35
CA GLY A 52 15.77 16.16 3.89
C GLY A 52 16.08 15.77 2.45
N VAL A 53 17.03 16.49 1.82
CA VAL A 53 17.31 16.39 0.38
C VAL A 53 17.62 14.96 -0.07
N VAL A 54 18.35 14.18 0.75
CA VAL A 54 18.67 12.78 0.44
C VAL A 54 17.42 11.91 0.48
N HIS A 55 16.60 12.03 1.52
CA HIS A 55 15.31 11.34 1.61
C HIS A 55 14.42 11.72 0.43
N ASP A 56 14.23 13.02 0.17
CA ASP A 56 13.30 13.51 -0.84
C ASP A 56 13.74 13.12 -2.26
N THR A 57 15.05 13.10 -2.51
CA THR A 57 15.59 12.63 -3.79
C THR A 57 15.33 11.13 -3.99
N ILE A 58 15.68 10.30 -3.01
CA ILE A 58 15.47 8.84 -3.10
C ILE A 58 13.97 8.53 -3.19
N ASN A 59 13.17 9.19 -2.36
CA ASN A 59 11.73 9.01 -2.31
C ASN A 59 11.07 9.46 -3.62
N SER A 60 11.45 10.62 -4.18
CA SER A 60 10.91 11.09 -5.46
C SER A 60 11.25 10.14 -6.62
N ILE A 61 12.51 9.68 -6.70
CA ILE A 61 12.93 8.74 -7.73
C ILE A 61 12.19 7.41 -7.56
N GLY A 62 12.21 6.83 -6.36
CA GLY A 62 11.57 5.55 -6.09
C GLY A 62 10.05 5.60 -6.31
N GLN A 63 9.38 6.68 -5.90
CA GLN A 63 7.94 6.85 -6.12
C GLN A 63 7.60 6.99 -7.61
N SER A 64 8.46 7.62 -8.41
CA SER A 64 8.28 7.71 -9.87
C SER A 64 8.43 6.35 -10.57
N MET A 65 9.21 5.44 -9.97
CA MET A 65 9.42 4.07 -10.47
C MET A 65 8.40 3.07 -9.90
N ALA A 66 7.69 3.43 -8.83
CA ALA A 66 6.66 2.59 -8.22
C ALA A 66 5.39 2.56 -9.09
N THR A 67 5.30 1.54 -9.94
CA THR A 67 4.18 1.29 -10.86
C THR A 67 3.19 0.25 -10.33
N GLY A 68 3.55 -0.44 -9.25
CA GLY A 68 2.84 -1.57 -8.67
C GLY A 68 3.10 -2.90 -9.35
N GLN A 69 3.82 -2.92 -10.49
CA GLN A 69 4.02 -4.14 -11.27
C GLN A 69 4.95 -5.14 -10.59
N VAL A 70 6.03 -4.65 -9.96
CA VAL A 70 7.00 -5.53 -9.30
C VAL A 70 6.36 -6.16 -8.08
N THR A 71 5.70 -5.35 -7.25
CA THR A 71 4.97 -5.82 -6.07
C THR A 71 3.81 -6.75 -6.46
N GLN A 72 3.07 -6.44 -7.52
CA GLN A 72 2.01 -7.32 -8.01
C GLN A 72 2.55 -8.69 -8.46
N ALA A 73 3.68 -8.71 -9.19
CA ALA A 73 4.30 -9.95 -9.63
C ALA A 73 4.86 -10.76 -8.45
N ALA A 74 5.52 -10.09 -7.50
CA ALA A 74 6.03 -10.71 -6.28
C ALA A 74 4.89 -11.32 -5.45
N GLU A 75 3.80 -10.57 -5.26
CA GLU A 75 2.63 -11.03 -4.53
C GLU A 75 1.87 -12.16 -5.24
N ALA A 76 1.75 -12.11 -6.57
CA ALA A 76 1.19 -13.21 -7.35
C ALA A 76 2.04 -14.49 -7.24
N GLN A 77 3.37 -14.35 -7.10
CA GLN A 77 4.28 -15.47 -6.95
C GLN A 77 4.27 -16.04 -5.52
N SER A 78 4.25 -15.18 -4.50
CA SER A 78 4.23 -15.58 -3.08
C SER A 78 2.85 -16.06 -2.63
N HIS A 79 1.78 -15.50 -3.19
CA HIS A 79 0.39 -15.79 -2.85
C HIS A 79 -0.43 -16.17 -4.10
N PRO A 80 -0.11 -17.28 -4.79
CA PRO A 80 -0.74 -17.64 -6.07
C PRO A 80 -2.26 -17.89 -5.96
N ASN A 81 -2.76 -18.20 -4.77
CA ASN A 81 -4.18 -18.43 -4.50
C ASN A 81 -4.94 -17.17 -4.06
N THR A 82 -4.25 -16.04 -3.89
CA THR A 82 -4.86 -14.78 -3.43
C THR A 82 -4.74 -13.73 -4.53
N PRO A 83 -5.82 -13.02 -4.90
CA PRO A 83 -5.72 -11.92 -5.84
C PRO A 83 -4.71 -10.88 -5.32
N SER A 84 -3.76 -10.46 -6.15
CA SER A 84 -2.68 -9.56 -5.74
C SER A 84 -3.20 -8.27 -5.10
N VAL A 85 -4.37 -7.77 -5.52
CA VAL A 85 -4.98 -6.56 -4.94
C VAL A 85 -5.30 -6.73 -3.45
N VAL A 86 -5.69 -7.95 -3.04
CA VAL A 86 -6.03 -8.29 -1.66
C VAL A 86 -4.77 -8.49 -0.83
N SER A 87 -3.77 -9.19 -1.38
CA SER A 87 -2.51 -9.39 -0.66
C SER A 87 -1.75 -8.07 -0.53
N CYS A 88 -1.67 -7.26 -1.59
CA CYS A 88 -1.08 -5.91 -1.52
C CYS A 88 -1.80 -5.02 -0.50
N ALA A 89 -3.13 -5.04 -0.44
CA ALA A 89 -3.89 -4.32 0.60
C ALA A 89 -3.50 -4.81 2.00
N PHE A 90 -3.49 -6.12 2.20
CA PHE A 90 -3.17 -6.74 3.48
C PHE A 90 -1.76 -6.36 3.95
N TYR A 91 -0.76 -6.48 3.07
CA TYR A 91 0.62 -6.16 3.39
C TYR A 91 0.83 -4.66 3.65
N TYR A 92 0.10 -3.79 2.95
CA TYR A 92 0.10 -2.35 3.24
C TYR A 92 -0.36 -2.09 4.68
N TRP A 93 -1.47 -2.68 5.11
CA TRP A 93 -1.96 -2.53 6.48
C TRP A 93 -1.01 -3.18 7.50
N LYS A 94 -0.43 -4.33 7.17
CA LYS A 94 0.54 -5.05 8.02
C LYS A 94 1.83 -4.26 8.24
N ASP A 95 2.22 -3.40 7.30
CA ASP A 95 3.44 -2.58 7.42
C ASP A 95 3.21 -1.27 8.19
N ILE A 96 1.94 -0.86 8.38
CA ILE A 96 1.56 0.38 9.10
C ILE A 96 1.08 0.10 10.53
N LEU A 97 0.55 -1.09 10.80
CA LEU A 97 0.10 -1.55 12.14
C LEU A 97 1.24 -2.18 12.93
#